data_AF-A0A6G4JDZ3-F1
#
_entry.id   AF-A0A6G4JDZ3-F1
#
_cell.length_a   1.000
_cell.length_b   1.000
_cell.length_c   1.000
_cell.angle_alpha   90.00
_cell.angle_beta   90.00
_cell.angle_gamma   90.00
#
_symmetry.space_group_name_H-M   'P 1'
#
loop_
_entity.id
_entity.type
_entity.pdbx_description
1 polymer ?
#
loop_
_entity_poly.entity_id
_entity_poly.type
_entity_poly.pdbx_seq_one_letter_code
_entity_poly.pdbx_strand_id
1 'polypeptide(L)'
;MSLPEYKIKSDNIKGNSEETSAVSKISYEIENANNNGLNDESIKRQIKKAQNNNRFPENLSYVRSYTDPKTGTTTSAFLNKDTGKVTLGMTGTNVHKDAILKQTFGIPSYQGYIDASETLKDIGADVNIGLHSVTDKDPHYKNTQDFIKNIKKDYDIDIITGHSLGGRDAMILGMSNDIKHIVVYNPAPLAIKDVSGLYADQEELKKLIEKYDGHIVRFVSDEDELDAGVRNHLYETAGEKIVLKNGEGHAMSGILMSRTQAIILAELNKVKGYQDENNKALKSVRKQTRHRLHKVETLRANWIQITGGPLSSSQQQLLEALTALTIAEGLNQLVNEESQHLKKMYHVMAHKFGDNWKKAQKVGNEIGEKLTSAEVIDELRKGGAYESKLETDPKRKIDDKIKKLNDVYKNCNGYIAKIKQSIEAIVSNDQMLASQIDGMM
;
A
#
# COMPACT_ATOMS: atom_id res chain seq x y z
N MET A 1 1.73 -45.92 -16.54
CA MET A 1 1.03 -44.67 -16.87
C MET A 1 1.54 -43.60 -15.91
N SER A 2 2.15 -42.52 -16.41
CA SER A 2 2.54 -41.39 -15.56
C SER A 2 1.27 -40.71 -15.04
N LEU A 3 1.23 -40.38 -13.75
CA LEU A 3 0.15 -39.56 -13.19
C LEU A 3 0.05 -38.24 -13.99
N PRO A 4 -1.17 -37.71 -14.23
CA PRO A 4 -1.32 -36.43 -14.91
C PRO A 4 -0.66 -35.32 -14.08
N GLU A 5 0.18 -34.49 -14.73
CA GLU A 5 0.82 -33.32 -14.10
C GLU A 5 -0.26 -32.41 -13.48
N TYR A 6 -0.04 -31.97 -12.24
CA TYR A 6 -0.95 -31.08 -11.53
C TYR A 6 -1.20 -29.80 -12.33
N LYS A 7 -2.44 -29.31 -12.31
CA LYS A 7 -2.86 -28.11 -13.04
C LYS A 7 -3.29 -27.03 -12.05
N ILE A 8 -2.57 -25.91 -12.05
CA ILE A 8 -2.89 -24.70 -11.29
C ILE A 8 -4.25 -24.17 -11.74
N LYS A 9 -5.17 -23.99 -10.79
CA LYS A 9 -6.50 -23.45 -11.01
C LYS A 9 -6.55 -22.01 -10.52
N SER A 10 -6.51 -21.08 -11.46
CA SER A 10 -6.59 -19.64 -11.15
C SER A 10 -8.01 -19.17 -10.76
N ASP A 11 -8.86 -20.04 -10.22
CA ASP A 11 -10.28 -19.81 -9.91
C ASP A 11 -10.60 -18.37 -9.49
N ASN A 12 -11.71 -17.79 -9.96
CA ASN A 12 -12.18 -16.43 -9.66
C ASN A 12 -11.19 -15.27 -9.93
N ILE A 13 -9.91 -15.52 -10.18
CA ILE A 13 -8.91 -14.55 -10.62
C ILE A 13 -9.16 -14.23 -12.10
N LYS A 14 -9.07 -12.95 -12.43
CA LYS A 14 -9.20 -12.40 -13.77
C LYS A 14 -7.91 -11.68 -14.16
N GLY A 15 -7.72 -11.42 -15.45
CA GLY A 15 -6.56 -10.65 -15.92
C GLY A 15 -6.51 -9.20 -15.42
N ASN A 16 -7.62 -8.69 -14.89
CA ASN A 16 -7.70 -7.38 -14.24
C ASN A 16 -7.89 -7.45 -12.72
N SER A 17 -7.69 -8.62 -12.10
CA SER A 17 -7.66 -8.72 -10.63
C SER A 17 -6.51 -7.88 -10.08
N GLU A 18 -6.73 -7.31 -8.91
CA GLU A 18 -5.74 -6.54 -8.17
C GLU A 18 -4.59 -7.46 -7.74
N GLU A 19 -3.37 -6.91 -7.78
CA GLU A 19 -2.11 -7.65 -7.64
C GLU A 19 -2.04 -8.48 -6.36
N THR A 20 -2.27 -7.86 -5.21
CA THR A 20 -2.02 -8.47 -3.90
C THR A 20 -3.07 -9.54 -3.56
N SER A 21 -4.33 -9.35 -3.98
CA SER A 21 -5.39 -10.35 -3.85
C SER A 21 -5.22 -11.52 -4.83
N ALA A 22 -4.78 -11.25 -6.07
CA ALA A 22 -4.47 -12.30 -7.05
C ALA A 22 -3.29 -13.16 -6.59
N VAL A 23 -2.21 -12.53 -6.09
CA VAL A 23 -1.03 -13.23 -5.55
C VAL A 23 -1.38 -14.02 -4.29
N SER A 24 -2.19 -13.46 -3.38
CA SER A 24 -2.67 -14.16 -2.20
C SER A 24 -3.46 -15.44 -2.57
N LYS A 25 -4.41 -15.33 -3.51
CA LYS A 25 -5.21 -16.49 -3.95
C LYS A 25 -4.39 -17.55 -4.68
N ILE A 26 -3.55 -17.14 -5.65
CA ILE A 26 -2.81 -18.11 -6.49
C ILE A 26 -1.73 -18.86 -5.70
N SER A 27 -1.24 -18.30 -4.59
CA SER A 27 -0.21 -18.93 -3.77
C SER A 27 -0.66 -20.31 -3.25
N TYR A 28 -1.95 -20.50 -2.96
CA TYR A 28 -2.49 -21.81 -2.54
C TYR A 28 -2.34 -22.88 -3.64
N GLU A 29 -2.51 -22.50 -4.90
CA GLU A 29 -2.37 -23.43 -6.03
C GLU A 29 -0.90 -23.68 -6.38
N ILE A 30 -0.03 -22.71 -6.11
CA ILE A 30 1.42 -22.89 -6.20
C ILE A 30 1.91 -23.86 -5.12
N GLU A 31 1.40 -23.75 -3.91
CA GLU A 31 1.68 -24.74 -2.86
C GLU A 31 1.25 -26.14 -3.29
N ASN A 32 0.03 -26.28 -3.82
CA ASN A 32 -0.43 -27.56 -4.36
C ASN A 32 0.47 -28.05 -5.50
N ALA A 33 0.91 -27.16 -6.40
CA ALA A 33 1.84 -27.50 -7.48
C ALA A 33 3.19 -28.00 -6.94
N ASN A 34 3.78 -27.32 -5.96
CA ASN A 34 5.04 -27.72 -5.32
C ASN A 34 4.90 -29.09 -4.64
N ASN A 35 3.80 -29.32 -3.92
CA ASN A 35 3.51 -30.60 -3.27
C ASN A 35 3.27 -31.75 -4.26
N ASN A 36 2.88 -31.43 -5.50
CA ASN A 36 2.78 -32.37 -6.61
C ASN A 36 4.06 -32.46 -7.47
N GLY A 37 5.17 -31.87 -7.00
CA GLY A 37 6.49 -32.00 -7.63
C GLY A 37 6.69 -31.14 -8.88
N LEU A 38 5.87 -30.10 -9.10
CA LEU A 38 6.09 -29.17 -10.19
C LEU A 38 7.30 -28.28 -9.87
N ASN A 39 8.16 -28.07 -10.86
CA ASN A 39 9.27 -27.13 -10.75
C ASN A 39 8.84 -25.70 -11.16
N ASP A 40 9.69 -24.72 -10.86
CA ASP A 40 9.47 -23.30 -11.16
C ASP A 40 9.08 -23.07 -12.64
N GLU A 41 9.72 -23.77 -13.58
CA GLU A 41 9.46 -23.61 -15.01
C GLU A 41 8.09 -24.15 -15.42
N SER A 42 7.64 -25.28 -14.84
CA SER A 42 6.27 -25.78 -15.01
C SER A 42 5.25 -24.79 -14.46
N ILE A 43 5.47 -24.27 -13.25
CA ILE A 43 4.59 -23.28 -12.63
C ILE A 43 4.52 -22.02 -13.50
N LYS A 44 5.67 -21.48 -13.91
CA LYS A 44 5.77 -20.31 -14.79
C LYS A 44 5.01 -20.49 -16.10
N ARG A 45 5.13 -21.66 -16.75
CA ARG A 45 4.36 -21.97 -17.98
C ARG A 45 2.85 -21.98 -17.71
N GLN A 46 2.41 -22.54 -16.59
CA GLN A 46 0.99 -22.59 -16.25
C GLN A 46 0.43 -21.21 -15.89
N ILE A 47 1.17 -20.37 -15.17
CA ILE A 47 0.80 -18.98 -14.90
C ILE A 47 0.68 -18.20 -16.21
N LYS A 48 1.65 -18.34 -17.13
CA LYS A 48 1.56 -17.71 -18.46
C LYS A 48 0.34 -18.17 -19.26
N LYS A 49 -0.01 -19.45 -19.15
CA LYS A 49 -1.24 -19.97 -19.76
C LYS A 49 -2.49 -19.36 -19.11
N ALA A 50 -2.52 -19.17 -17.79
CA ALA A 50 -3.64 -18.51 -17.12
C ALA A 50 -3.79 -17.05 -17.58
N GLN A 51 -2.68 -16.32 -17.72
CA GLN A 51 -2.64 -14.95 -18.26
C GLN A 51 -3.21 -14.88 -19.68
N ASN A 52 -2.75 -15.75 -20.59
CA ASN A 52 -3.27 -15.81 -21.96
C ASN A 52 -4.78 -16.10 -22.05
N ASN A 53 -5.37 -16.66 -21.00
CA ASN A 53 -6.80 -16.93 -20.90
C ASN A 53 -7.56 -15.87 -20.09
N ASN A 54 -6.94 -14.73 -19.80
CA ASN A 54 -7.49 -13.64 -18.97
C ASN A 54 -7.91 -14.11 -17.55
N ARG A 55 -7.18 -15.08 -16.99
CA ARG A 55 -7.43 -15.64 -15.65
C ARG A 55 -6.33 -15.34 -14.63
N PHE A 56 -5.38 -14.49 -14.98
CA PHE A 56 -4.36 -14.00 -14.06
C PHE A 56 -3.79 -12.68 -14.59
N PRO A 57 -3.39 -11.70 -13.75
CA PRO A 57 -2.89 -10.41 -14.20
C PRO A 57 -1.66 -10.53 -15.11
N GLU A 58 -1.70 -9.87 -16.28
CA GLU A 58 -0.65 -9.97 -17.31
C GLU A 58 0.66 -9.25 -16.93
N ASN A 59 0.55 -8.23 -16.08
CA ASN A 59 1.68 -7.47 -15.58
C ASN A 59 2.49 -8.22 -14.51
N LEU A 60 1.97 -9.30 -13.94
CA LEU A 60 2.70 -10.13 -12.98
C LEU A 60 3.51 -11.22 -13.68
N SER A 61 4.62 -11.64 -13.10
CA SER A 61 5.42 -12.77 -13.59
C SER A 61 5.96 -13.58 -12.45
N TYR A 62 5.61 -14.85 -12.44
CA TYR A 62 6.15 -15.79 -11.46
C TYR A 62 7.68 -15.84 -11.55
N VAL A 63 8.33 -15.68 -10.40
CA VAL A 63 9.78 -15.73 -10.23
C VAL A 63 10.19 -17.09 -9.71
N ARG A 64 9.72 -17.44 -8.51
CA ARG A 64 10.03 -18.68 -7.79
C ARG A 64 9.09 -18.84 -6.60
N SER A 65 8.97 -20.05 -6.05
CA SER A 65 8.33 -20.30 -4.76
C SER A 65 9.13 -21.23 -3.88
N TYR A 66 8.86 -21.16 -2.57
CA TYR A 66 9.35 -22.11 -1.58
C TYR A 66 8.18 -22.59 -0.74
N THR A 67 8.05 -23.91 -0.60
CA THR A 67 7.09 -24.56 0.31
C THR A 67 7.86 -25.20 1.43
N ASP A 68 7.59 -24.80 2.67
CA ASP A 68 8.23 -25.43 3.82
C ASP A 68 7.72 -26.86 3.99
N PRO A 69 8.61 -27.88 3.97
CA PRO A 69 8.18 -29.27 4.00
C PRO A 69 7.60 -29.71 5.34
N LYS A 70 7.79 -28.92 6.42
CA LYS A 70 7.27 -29.23 7.75
C LYS A 70 5.89 -28.62 7.98
N THR A 71 5.71 -27.35 7.63
CA THR A 71 4.44 -26.64 7.88
C THR A 71 3.51 -26.62 6.67
N GLY A 72 4.02 -26.91 5.48
CA GLY A 72 3.29 -26.73 4.23
C GLY A 72 3.21 -25.28 3.76
N THR A 73 3.55 -24.30 4.60
CA THR A 73 3.47 -22.87 4.27
C THR A 73 4.32 -22.53 3.05
N THR A 74 3.72 -21.85 2.09
CA THR A 74 4.35 -21.50 0.82
C THR A 74 4.50 -19.99 0.69
N THR A 75 5.70 -19.56 0.30
CA THR A 75 5.97 -18.20 -0.14
C THR A 75 6.26 -18.19 -1.63
N SER A 76 5.48 -17.43 -2.39
CA SER A 76 5.59 -17.30 -3.84
C SER A 76 6.03 -15.88 -4.21
N ALA A 77 6.97 -15.72 -5.13
CA ALA A 77 7.45 -14.43 -5.59
C ALA A 77 6.95 -14.13 -7.01
N PHE A 78 6.36 -12.94 -7.20
CA PHE A 78 5.92 -12.44 -8.49
C PHE A 78 6.53 -11.07 -8.78
N LEU A 79 7.19 -10.92 -9.93
CA LEU A 79 7.68 -9.65 -10.44
C LEU A 79 6.52 -8.89 -11.10
N ASN A 80 6.22 -7.70 -10.63
CA ASN A 80 5.36 -6.75 -11.31
C ASN A 80 6.19 -6.00 -12.38
N LYS A 81 5.84 -6.19 -13.65
CA LYS A 81 6.54 -5.59 -14.81
C LYS A 81 6.34 -4.09 -14.91
N ASP A 82 5.26 -3.56 -14.36
CA ASP A 82 4.96 -2.13 -14.41
C ASP A 82 5.84 -1.35 -13.44
N THR A 83 6.17 -1.95 -12.29
CA THR A 83 6.98 -1.33 -11.22
C THR A 83 8.43 -1.81 -11.20
N GLY A 84 8.71 -2.98 -11.78
CA GLY A 84 10.01 -3.64 -11.69
C GLY A 84 10.30 -4.26 -10.32
N LYS A 85 9.28 -4.38 -9.46
CA LYS A 85 9.42 -4.87 -8.07
C LYS A 85 8.68 -6.17 -7.84
N VAL A 86 9.07 -6.88 -6.78
CA VAL A 86 8.49 -8.17 -6.42
C VAL A 86 7.41 -8.02 -5.34
N THR A 87 6.32 -8.75 -5.54
CA THR A 87 5.29 -9.04 -4.56
C THR A 87 5.42 -10.48 -4.09
N LEU A 88 5.48 -10.68 -2.78
CA LEU A 88 5.51 -11.98 -2.13
C LEU A 88 4.10 -12.39 -1.69
N GLY A 89 3.68 -13.61 -1.99
CA GLY A 89 2.43 -14.20 -1.53
C GLY A 89 2.66 -15.33 -0.54
N MET A 90 2.01 -15.26 0.61
CA MET A 90 2.02 -16.28 1.66
C MET A 90 0.71 -17.05 1.69
N THR A 91 0.79 -18.38 1.67
CA THR A 91 -0.38 -19.23 1.88
C THR A 91 -0.76 -19.29 3.35
N GLY A 92 -2.07 -19.33 3.62
CA GLY A 92 -2.56 -19.74 4.93
C GLY A 92 -2.65 -21.25 5.04
N THR A 93 -3.49 -21.74 5.96
CA THR A 93 -3.72 -23.17 6.14
C THR A 93 -4.31 -23.75 4.86
N ASN A 94 -3.49 -24.46 4.09
CA ASN A 94 -4.01 -25.35 3.07
C ASN A 94 -4.28 -26.66 3.78
N VAL A 95 -5.55 -27.06 3.86
CA VAL A 95 -5.90 -28.31 4.53
C VAL A 95 -5.45 -29.46 3.61
N HIS A 96 -4.17 -29.82 3.66
CA HIS A 96 -3.73 -31.13 3.24
C HIS A 96 -4.31 -32.11 4.24
N LYS A 97 -5.52 -32.60 3.92
CA LYS A 97 -6.29 -33.53 4.75
C LYS A 97 -5.39 -34.62 5.34
N ASP A 98 -4.42 -35.12 4.57
CA ASP A 98 -3.50 -36.18 4.99
C ASP A 98 -2.39 -35.77 5.96
N ALA A 99 -1.93 -34.51 5.94
CA ALA A 99 -0.82 -34.04 6.78
C ALA A 99 -1.28 -33.72 8.21
N ILE A 100 -2.39 -33.00 8.34
CA ILE A 100 -2.99 -32.68 9.64
C ILE A 100 -3.52 -33.95 10.32
N LEU A 101 -4.13 -34.88 9.57
CA LEU A 101 -4.62 -36.14 10.14
C LEU A 101 -3.50 -37.06 10.62
N LYS A 102 -2.35 -37.11 9.93
CA LYS A 102 -1.19 -37.89 10.36
C LYS A 102 -0.49 -37.30 11.59
N GLN A 103 -0.36 -35.98 11.63
CA GLN A 103 0.36 -35.29 12.71
C GLN A 103 -0.47 -35.24 14.02
N THR A 104 -1.79 -35.14 13.93
CA THR A 104 -2.65 -34.95 15.10
C THR A 104 -3.20 -36.26 15.66
N PHE A 105 -3.46 -37.29 14.84
CA PHE A 105 -4.26 -38.44 15.29
C PHE A 105 -3.71 -39.83 14.96
N GLY A 106 -2.55 -39.97 14.33
CA GLY A 106 -1.94 -41.28 14.10
C GLY A 106 -2.90 -42.31 13.49
N ILE A 107 -3.50 -42.02 12.33
CA ILE A 107 -4.45 -42.83 11.52
C ILE A 107 -5.62 -43.47 12.30
N PRO A 108 -6.89 -43.05 12.04
CA PRO A 108 -7.97 -44.05 12.00
C PRO A 108 -9.17 -43.78 11.05
N SER A 109 -9.74 -44.89 10.55
CA SER A 109 -11.07 -45.21 9.97
C SER A 109 -11.89 -44.22 9.10
N TYR A 110 -12.61 -44.78 8.10
CA TYR A 110 -13.44 -44.09 7.10
C TYR A 110 -14.57 -43.21 7.67
N GLN A 111 -15.12 -43.51 8.85
CA GLN A 111 -16.16 -42.68 9.48
C GLN A 111 -15.57 -41.42 10.15
N GLY A 112 -14.39 -41.54 10.77
CA GLY A 112 -13.63 -40.39 11.28
C GLY A 112 -13.19 -39.43 10.17
N TYR A 113 -13.11 -39.92 8.92
CA TYR A 113 -12.82 -39.12 7.73
C TYR A 113 -13.96 -38.18 7.34
N ILE A 114 -15.22 -38.62 7.49
CA ILE A 114 -16.41 -37.81 7.17
C ILE A 114 -16.64 -36.76 8.26
N ASP A 115 -16.59 -37.17 9.53
CA ASP A 115 -16.84 -36.31 10.68
C ASP A 115 -15.77 -35.21 10.83
N ALA A 116 -14.49 -35.53 10.54
CA ALA A 116 -13.45 -34.51 10.43
C ALA A 116 -13.68 -33.58 9.22
N SER A 117 -14.13 -34.10 8.07
CA SER A 117 -14.30 -33.27 6.87
C SER A 117 -15.51 -32.31 6.94
N GLU A 118 -16.54 -32.65 7.70
CA GLU A 118 -17.68 -31.76 7.97
C GLU A 118 -17.34 -30.74 9.07
N THR A 119 -16.62 -31.14 10.11
CA THR A 119 -16.18 -30.22 11.19
C THR A 119 -15.07 -29.25 10.75
N LEU A 120 -14.22 -29.62 9.78
CA LEU A 120 -13.20 -28.74 9.20
C LEU A 120 -13.73 -27.79 8.11
N LYS A 121 -14.94 -28.01 7.59
CA LYS A 121 -15.56 -27.10 6.62
C LYS A 121 -16.10 -25.82 7.26
N ASP A 122 -16.46 -25.87 8.54
CA ASP A 122 -17.08 -24.78 9.27
C ASP A 122 -16.22 -24.36 10.47
N ILE A 123 -15.23 -23.49 10.28
CA ILE A 123 -14.62 -22.65 11.34
C ILE A 123 -13.49 -23.27 12.20
N GLY A 124 -13.47 -24.58 12.47
CA GLY A 124 -12.65 -25.13 13.59
C GLY A 124 -11.11 -25.20 13.44
N ALA A 125 -10.56 -25.33 12.24
CA ALA A 125 -9.11 -25.60 12.06
C ALA A 125 -8.23 -24.33 12.06
N ASP A 126 -8.72 -23.22 11.50
CA ASP A 126 -7.97 -21.96 11.49
C ASP A 126 -7.93 -21.32 12.88
N VAL A 127 -8.94 -21.59 13.72
CA VAL A 127 -8.92 -21.21 15.13
C VAL A 127 -7.80 -21.98 15.86
N ASN A 128 -7.72 -23.32 15.78
CA ASN A 128 -6.71 -24.06 16.56
C ASN A 128 -5.24 -23.90 16.11
N ILE A 129 -4.96 -23.69 14.82
CA ILE A 129 -3.58 -23.51 14.31
C ILE A 129 -3.09 -22.06 14.48
N GLY A 130 -4.01 -21.08 14.46
CA GLY A 130 -3.70 -19.66 14.64
C GLY A 130 -3.52 -19.20 16.09
N LEU A 131 -3.87 -20.03 17.08
CA LEU A 131 -3.89 -19.67 18.51
C LEU A 131 -2.52 -19.71 19.22
N HIS A 132 -1.49 -20.29 18.61
CA HIS A 132 -0.14 -20.21 19.12
C HIS A 132 0.52 -18.90 18.67
N SER A 133 0.91 -18.07 19.64
CA SER A 133 1.67 -16.85 19.37
C SER A 133 3.04 -17.23 18.81
N VAL A 134 3.46 -16.62 17.71
CA VAL A 134 4.75 -16.87 17.06
C VAL A 134 5.47 -15.55 16.79
N THR A 135 6.81 -15.58 16.79
CA THR A 135 7.64 -14.42 16.40
C THR A 135 8.40 -14.73 15.11
N ASP A 136 9.02 -13.72 14.51
CA ASP A 136 9.84 -13.86 13.31
C ASP A 136 11.06 -14.78 13.47
N LYS A 137 11.41 -15.12 14.71
CA LYS A 137 12.50 -16.02 15.10
C LYS A 137 12.07 -17.47 15.26
N ASP A 138 10.78 -17.77 15.16
CA ASP A 138 10.29 -19.13 15.30
C ASP A 138 10.99 -20.05 14.29
N PRO A 139 11.48 -21.24 14.71
CA PRO A 139 12.16 -22.18 13.82
C PRO A 139 11.40 -22.49 12.53
N HIS A 140 10.06 -22.45 12.52
CA HIS A 140 9.29 -22.73 11.31
C HIS A 140 9.44 -21.63 10.24
N TYR A 141 9.80 -20.40 10.61
CA TYR A 141 10.05 -19.33 9.65
C TYR A 141 11.46 -19.33 9.06
N LYS A 142 12.42 -20.07 9.64
CA LYS A 142 13.83 -19.97 9.25
C LYS A 142 14.06 -20.11 7.75
N ASN A 143 13.48 -21.13 7.13
CA ASN A 143 13.67 -21.38 5.69
C ASN A 143 12.95 -20.33 4.83
N THR A 144 11.78 -19.88 5.25
CA THR A 144 11.05 -18.79 4.60
C THR A 144 11.82 -17.48 4.68
N GLN A 145 12.43 -17.17 5.82
CA GLN A 145 13.32 -16.02 5.98
C GLN A 145 14.50 -16.09 5.01
N ASP A 146 15.13 -17.27 4.88
CA ASP A 146 16.24 -17.47 3.94
C ASP A 146 15.78 -17.35 2.47
N PHE A 147 14.58 -17.83 2.14
CA PHE A 147 13.95 -17.59 0.84
C PHE A 147 13.77 -16.09 0.55
N ILE A 148 13.17 -15.34 1.48
CA ILE A 148 12.95 -13.89 1.32
C ILE A 148 14.29 -13.16 1.13
N LYS A 149 15.31 -13.47 1.96
CA LYS A 149 16.65 -12.91 1.82
C LYS A 149 17.29 -13.23 0.47
N ASN A 150 17.04 -14.42 -0.08
CA ASN A 150 17.54 -14.80 -1.40
C ASN A 150 16.85 -14.00 -2.51
N ILE A 151 15.53 -13.81 -2.45
CA ILE A 151 14.82 -12.95 -3.43
C ILE A 151 15.37 -11.52 -3.40
N LYS A 152 15.64 -10.98 -2.20
CA LYS A 152 16.20 -9.63 -2.04
C LYS A 152 17.58 -9.39 -2.66
N LYS A 153 18.34 -10.46 -2.94
CA LYS A 153 19.64 -10.33 -3.60
C LYS A 153 19.49 -9.86 -5.05
N ASP A 154 18.41 -10.29 -5.70
CA ASP A 154 18.19 -10.09 -7.13
C ASP A 154 17.05 -9.10 -7.41
N TYR A 155 16.18 -8.83 -6.43
CA TYR A 155 14.96 -8.03 -6.61
C TYR A 155 14.66 -7.09 -5.43
N ASP A 156 14.14 -5.90 -5.74
CA ASP A 156 13.47 -5.04 -4.74
C ASP A 156 12.08 -5.62 -4.42
N ILE A 157 11.81 -5.90 -3.14
CA ILE A 157 10.53 -6.42 -2.70
C ILE A 157 9.70 -5.26 -2.19
N ASP A 158 8.58 -4.99 -2.87
CA ASP A 158 7.69 -3.88 -2.52
C ASP A 158 6.63 -4.31 -1.52
N ILE A 159 6.02 -5.48 -1.79
CA ILE A 159 4.82 -5.92 -1.11
C ILE A 159 4.97 -7.37 -0.62
N ILE A 160 4.42 -7.66 0.55
CA ILE A 160 4.07 -9.02 0.98
C ILE A 160 2.57 -9.09 1.30
N THR A 161 1.94 -10.17 0.85
CA THR A 161 0.49 -10.39 0.95
C THR A 161 0.20 -11.80 1.42
N GLY A 162 -1.00 -11.99 1.97
CA GLY A 162 -1.48 -13.29 2.40
C GLY A 162 -2.94 -13.24 2.85
N HIS A 163 -3.51 -14.41 3.06
CA HIS A 163 -4.88 -14.60 3.51
C HIS A 163 -4.92 -15.49 4.76
N SER A 164 -5.85 -15.23 5.69
CA SER A 164 -6.00 -16.02 6.93
C SER A 164 -4.66 -16.09 7.70
N LEU A 165 -4.19 -17.29 8.04
CA LEU A 165 -2.88 -17.56 8.63
C LEU A 165 -1.73 -16.97 7.80
N GLY A 166 -1.81 -17.05 6.47
CA GLY A 166 -0.81 -16.49 5.57
C GLY A 166 -0.77 -14.96 5.65
N GLY A 167 -1.90 -14.32 5.98
CA GLY A 167 -1.95 -12.89 6.27
C GLY A 167 -1.24 -12.52 7.57
N ARG A 168 -1.38 -13.34 8.62
CA ARG A 168 -0.62 -13.19 9.86
C ARG A 168 0.89 -13.33 9.62
N ASP A 169 1.28 -14.39 8.93
CA ASP A 169 2.67 -14.70 8.67
C ASP A 169 3.30 -13.65 7.74
N ALA A 170 2.53 -13.13 6.77
CA ALA A 170 2.92 -12.01 5.92
C ALA A 170 3.17 -10.73 6.74
N MET A 171 2.38 -10.46 7.79
CA MET A 171 2.64 -9.34 8.70
C MET A 171 3.95 -9.54 9.47
N ILE A 172 4.17 -10.70 10.07
CA ILE A 172 5.37 -10.99 10.88
C ILE A 172 6.64 -10.95 10.01
N LEU A 173 6.62 -11.64 8.87
CA LEU A 173 7.76 -11.73 7.96
C LEU A 173 7.97 -10.43 7.20
N GLY A 174 6.90 -9.71 6.86
CA GLY A 174 6.99 -8.39 6.26
C GLY A 174 7.70 -7.39 7.17
N MET A 175 7.28 -7.30 8.44
CA MET A 175 7.89 -6.40 9.41
C MET A 175 9.35 -6.78 9.69
N SER A 176 9.65 -8.08 9.89
CA SER A 176 11.03 -8.52 10.20
C SER A 176 11.99 -8.37 9.04
N ASN A 177 11.47 -8.33 7.82
CA ASN A 177 12.23 -8.06 6.61
C ASN A 177 12.12 -6.61 6.13
N ASP A 178 11.56 -5.66 6.86
CA ASP A 178 11.50 -4.27 6.37
C ASP A 178 10.86 -4.15 4.97
N ILE A 179 9.85 -4.98 4.68
CA ILE A 179 9.07 -4.91 3.43
C ILE A 179 8.06 -3.79 3.60
N LYS A 180 8.12 -2.78 2.75
CA LYS A 180 7.41 -1.50 2.94
C LYS A 180 5.89 -1.61 2.98
N HIS A 181 5.33 -2.54 2.22
CA HIS A 181 3.89 -2.67 2.08
C HIS A 181 3.44 -4.09 2.45
N ILE A 182 2.56 -4.16 3.43
CA ILE A 182 1.93 -5.41 3.86
C ILE A 182 0.44 -5.27 3.59
N VAL A 183 -0.08 -6.06 2.64
CA VAL A 183 -1.49 -6.01 2.24
C VAL A 183 -2.08 -7.39 2.43
N VAL A 184 -3.02 -7.54 3.37
CA VAL A 184 -3.50 -8.87 3.77
C VAL A 184 -5.03 -8.91 3.83
N TYR A 185 -5.58 -10.12 3.62
CA TYR A 185 -7.01 -10.35 3.45
C TYR A 185 -7.54 -11.32 4.49
N ASN A 186 -8.58 -10.92 5.21
CA ASN A 186 -9.15 -11.68 6.33
C ASN A 186 -8.05 -12.32 7.21
N PRO A 187 -7.02 -11.55 7.64
CA PRO A 187 -5.86 -12.13 8.29
C PRO A 187 -6.19 -12.63 9.70
N ALA A 188 -5.54 -13.71 10.11
CA ALA A 188 -5.51 -14.10 11.52
C ALA A 188 -4.84 -13.02 12.39
N PRO A 189 -5.21 -12.90 13.67
CA PRO A 189 -4.48 -12.01 14.59
C PRO A 189 -3.03 -12.46 14.76
N LEU A 190 -2.16 -11.52 15.16
CA LEU A 190 -0.75 -11.80 15.44
C LEU A 190 -0.59 -12.68 16.69
N ALA A 191 -1.46 -12.48 17.68
CA ALA A 191 -1.51 -13.27 18.90
C ALA A 191 -2.92 -13.24 19.50
N ILE A 192 -3.30 -14.29 20.22
CA ILE A 192 -4.50 -14.33 21.07
C ILE A 192 -4.02 -14.63 22.49
N LYS A 193 -4.14 -13.64 23.35
CA LYS A 193 -3.53 -13.62 24.67
C LYS A 193 -4.20 -14.66 25.58
N ASP A 194 -5.49 -14.51 25.84
CA ASP A 194 -6.25 -15.27 26.82
C ASP A 194 -6.46 -16.77 26.52
N VAL A 195 -6.03 -17.26 25.36
CA VAL A 195 -6.12 -18.68 24.96
C VAL A 195 -4.75 -19.35 24.86
N SER A 196 -3.66 -18.58 24.76
CA SER A 196 -2.31 -19.16 24.60
C SER A 196 -1.69 -19.52 25.96
N GLY A 197 -1.59 -20.81 26.28
CA GLY A 197 -0.87 -21.29 27.47
C GLY A 197 0.66 -21.10 27.41
N LEU A 198 1.18 -20.69 26.24
CA LEU A 198 2.58 -20.39 25.96
C LEU A 198 2.61 -19.07 25.18
N TYR A 199 2.66 -17.95 25.90
CA TYR A 199 2.86 -16.64 25.30
C TYR A 199 4.28 -16.56 24.77
N ALA A 200 4.44 -16.50 23.44
CA ALA A 200 5.66 -15.98 22.86
C ALA A 200 5.90 -14.54 23.35
N ASP A 201 7.17 -14.19 23.51
CA ASP A 201 7.67 -12.97 24.16
C ASP A 201 6.94 -11.71 23.62
N GLN A 202 5.90 -11.24 24.34
CA GLN A 202 5.07 -10.08 23.96
C GLN A 202 5.93 -8.88 23.61
N GLU A 203 7.08 -8.76 24.27
CA GLU A 203 8.03 -7.69 24.06
C GLU A 203 8.69 -7.75 22.67
N GLU A 204 8.96 -8.93 22.12
CA GLU A 204 9.52 -9.07 20.77
C GLU A 204 8.52 -8.66 19.69
N LEU A 205 7.29 -9.17 19.75
CA LEU A 205 6.25 -8.82 18.79
C LEU A 205 5.88 -7.33 18.88
N LYS A 206 5.78 -6.79 20.09
CA LYS A 206 5.57 -5.36 20.32
C LYS A 206 6.72 -4.52 19.75
N LYS A 207 7.98 -4.89 20.01
CA LYS A 207 9.15 -4.21 19.42
C LYS A 207 9.15 -4.27 17.91
N LEU A 208 8.75 -5.39 17.33
CA LEU A 208 8.64 -5.56 15.88
C LEU A 208 7.61 -4.59 15.29
N ILE A 209 6.42 -4.50 15.90
CA ILE A 209 5.36 -3.57 15.51
C ILE A 209 5.79 -2.11 15.70
N GLU A 210 6.43 -1.78 16.82
CA GLU A 210 6.86 -0.41 17.14
C GLU A 210 8.01 0.09 16.25
N LYS A 211 8.89 -0.82 15.79
CA LYS A 211 10.02 -0.49 14.92
C LYS A 211 9.62 -0.35 13.45
N TYR A 212 8.55 -1.02 13.03
CA TYR A 212 8.12 -1.03 11.64
C TYR A 212 7.60 0.35 11.20
N ASP A 213 8.20 0.92 10.16
CA ASP A 213 7.85 2.24 9.61
C ASP A 213 7.15 2.17 8.25
N GLY A 214 6.88 0.95 7.76
CA GLY A 214 6.10 0.70 6.56
C GLY A 214 4.59 0.80 6.78
N HIS A 215 3.83 0.33 5.80
CA HIS A 215 2.37 0.39 5.80
C HIS A 215 1.78 -1.02 5.87
N ILE A 216 0.85 -1.23 6.81
CA ILE A 216 0.07 -2.47 6.93
C ILE A 216 -1.40 -2.15 6.71
N VAL A 217 -2.02 -2.81 5.73
CA VAL A 217 -3.46 -2.71 5.46
C VAL A 217 -4.07 -4.10 5.52
N ARG A 218 -5.13 -4.22 6.31
CA ARG A 218 -5.91 -5.43 6.48
C ARG A 218 -7.30 -5.21 5.89
N PHE A 219 -7.59 -5.87 4.78
CA PHE A 219 -8.94 -5.92 4.22
C PHE A 219 -9.70 -7.07 4.87
N VAL A 220 -10.83 -6.76 5.51
CA VAL A 220 -11.63 -7.74 6.26
C VAL A 220 -13.07 -7.68 5.75
N SER A 221 -13.62 -8.78 5.27
CA SER A 221 -15.04 -8.86 4.92
C SER A 221 -15.91 -8.62 6.16
N ASP A 222 -17.10 -8.04 5.99
CA ASP A 222 -17.96 -7.67 7.12
C ASP A 222 -18.57 -8.87 7.86
N GLU A 223 -18.75 -10.00 7.16
CA GLU A 223 -19.23 -11.27 7.72
C GLU A 223 -18.10 -12.28 7.96
N ASP A 224 -16.84 -11.84 8.01
CA ASP A 224 -15.68 -12.71 8.28
C ASP A 224 -15.79 -13.36 9.67
N GLU A 225 -15.95 -14.68 9.69
CA GLU A 225 -16.21 -15.47 10.89
C GLU A 225 -14.97 -15.52 11.80
N LEU A 226 -13.76 -15.44 11.22
CA LEU A 226 -12.52 -15.38 11.98
C LEU A 226 -12.42 -14.07 12.77
N ASP A 227 -12.63 -12.93 12.12
CA ASP A 227 -12.65 -11.62 12.77
C ASP A 227 -13.77 -11.54 13.82
N ALA A 228 -14.94 -12.12 13.55
CA ALA A 228 -16.03 -12.19 14.53
C ALA A 228 -15.64 -13.03 15.76
N GLY A 229 -15.03 -14.20 15.55
CA GLY A 229 -14.65 -15.14 16.60
C GLY A 229 -13.60 -14.58 17.56
N VAL A 230 -12.66 -13.77 17.07
CA VAL A 230 -11.59 -13.19 17.91
C VAL A 230 -12.01 -11.94 18.69
N ARG A 231 -13.14 -11.30 18.36
CA ARG A 231 -13.58 -10.04 19.01
C ARG A 231 -13.78 -10.15 20.52
N ASN A 232 -14.12 -11.34 21.02
CA ASN A 232 -14.35 -11.59 22.45
C ASN A 232 -13.07 -11.98 23.21
N HIS A 233 -11.93 -12.02 22.52
CA HIS A 233 -10.63 -12.37 23.07
C HIS A 233 -9.71 -11.16 23.20
N LEU A 234 -8.68 -11.29 24.02
CA LEU A 234 -7.60 -10.31 24.07
C LEU A 234 -6.62 -10.64 22.93
N TYR A 235 -6.78 -10.06 21.75
CA TYR A 235 -5.90 -10.35 20.61
C TYR A 235 -5.01 -9.16 20.22
N GLU A 236 -3.87 -9.46 19.59
CA GLU A 236 -2.98 -8.48 18.99
C GLU A 236 -3.07 -8.48 17.47
N THR A 237 -2.97 -7.30 16.88
CA THR A 237 -2.95 -7.09 15.44
C THR A 237 -2.19 -5.80 15.13
N ALA A 238 -1.92 -5.54 13.85
CA ALA A 238 -1.22 -4.33 13.41
C ALA A 238 -1.88 -3.74 12.16
N GLY A 239 -1.61 -2.45 11.90
CA GLY A 239 -2.06 -1.80 10.69
C GLY A 239 -3.51 -1.30 10.66
N GLU A 240 -3.83 -0.65 9.54
CA GLU A 240 -5.17 -0.14 9.25
C GLU A 240 -6.11 -1.30 8.90
N LYS A 241 -7.25 -1.39 9.59
CA LYS A 241 -8.34 -2.32 9.24
C LYS A 241 -9.35 -1.63 8.35
N ILE A 242 -9.60 -2.21 7.18
CA ILE A 242 -10.60 -1.76 6.22
C ILE A 242 -11.67 -2.83 6.11
N VAL A 243 -12.87 -2.49 6.57
CA VAL A 243 -14.02 -3.39 6.51
C VAL A 243 -14.65 -3.29 5.13
N LEU A 244 -14.69 -4.40 4.42
CA LEU A 244 -15.33 -4.56 3.11
C LEU A 244 -16.79 -4.93 3.34
N LYS A 245 -17.72 -4.03 3.01
CA LYS A 245 -19.16 -4.29 3.09
C LYS A 245 -19.65 -5.10 1.89
N ASN A 246 -19.23 -6.36 1.82
CA ASN A 246 -19.47 -7.25 0.68
C ASN A 246 -20.49 -8.34 0.99
N GLY A 247 -20.86 -8.57 2.26
CA GLY A 247 -21.76 -9.64 2.67
C GLY A 247 -21.14 -11.03 2.54
N GLU A 248 -19.81 -11.11 2.53
CA GLU A 248 -19.06 -12.34 2.29
C GLU A 248 -18.30 -12.76 3.55
N GLY A 249 -18.11 -14.07 3.72
CA GLY A 249 -17.36 -14.62 4.85
C GLY A 249 -15.84 -14.64 4.62
N HIS A 250 -15.18 -15.61 5.25
CA HIS A 250 -13.73 -15.71 5.30
C HIS A 250 -13.04 -15.92 3.95
N ALA A 251 -13.67 -16.57 2.97
CA ALA A 251 -12.99 -16.99 1.74
C ALA A 251 -12.56 -15.82 0.81
N MET A 252 -11.41 -16.00 0.15
CA MET A 252 -10.93 -15.08 -0.92
C MET A 252 -11.88 -14.90 -2.10
N SER A 253 -12.89 -15.75 -2.28
CA SER A 253 -13.90 -15.58 -3.34
C SER A 253 -14.63 -14.24 -3.23
N GLY A 254 -15.01 -13.83 -2.03
CA GLY A 254 -15.69 -12.54 -1.78
C GLY A 254 -14.78 -11.34 -2.03
N ILE A 255 -13.47 -11.51 -1.82
CA ILE A 255 -12.43 -10.52 -2.07
C ILE A 255 -12.20 -10.29 -3.58
N LEU A 256 -12.32 -11.35 -4.38
CA LEU A 256 -12.09 -11.33 -5.83
C LEU A 256 -13.32 -10.88 -6.64
N MET A 257 -14.44 -10.57 -5.99
CA MET A 257 -15.61 -9.99 -6.65
C MET A 257 -15.26 -8.61 -7.24
N SER A 258 -15.79 -8.31 -8.44
CA SER A 258 -15.46 -7.07 -9.16
C SER A 258 -15.69 -5.80 -8.35
N ARG A 259 -16.77 -5.74 -7.54
CA ARG A 259 -17.08 -4.59 -6.69
C ARG A 259 -16.08 -4.45 -5.55
N THR A 260 -15.73 -5.56 -4.90
CA THR A 260 -14.75 -5.61 -3.81
C THR A 260 -13.36 -5.21 -4.30
N GLN A 261 -12.95 -5.72 -5.47
CA GLN A 261 -11.69 -5.37 -6.13
C GLN A 261 -11.61 -3.87 -6.44
N ALA A 262 -12.70 -3.24 -6.88
CA ALA A 262 -12.73 -1.80 -7.11
C ALA A 262 -12.49 -0.98 -5.83
N ILE A 263 -13.02 -1.44 -4.68
CA ILE A 263 -12.80 -0.80 -3.38
C ILE A 263 -11.33 -0.95 -2.95
N ILE A 264 -10.78 -2.16 -3.06
CA ILE A 264 -9.38 -2.45 -2.73
C ILE A 264 -8.45 -1.59 -3.59
N LEU A 265 -8.68 -1.55 -4.90
CA LEU A 265 -7.90 -0.73 -5.83
C LEU A 265 -8.00 0.77 -5.50
N ALA A 266 -9.20 1.26 -5.17
CA ALA A 266 -9.37 2.66 -4.81
C ALA A 266 -8.59 3.03 -3.55
N GLU A 267 -8.53 2.12 -2.58
CA GLU A 267 -7.75 2.32 -1.36
C GLU A 267 -6.25 2.28 -1.62
N LEU A 268 -5.75 1.23 -2.25
CA LEU A 268 -4.32 1.03 -2.48
C LEU A 268 -3.75 2.10 -3.43
N ASN A 269 -4.56 2.62 -4.35
CA ASN A 269 -4.13 3.66 -5.29
C ASN A 269 -4.33 5.09 -4.78
N LYS A 270 -4.69 5.34 -3.51
CA LYS A 270 -4.88 6.73 -3.02
C LYS A 270 -3.66 7.62 -3.27
N VAL A 271 -2.46 7.11 -2.99
CA VAL A 271 -1.20 7.85 -3.23
C VAL A 271 -0.94 8.05 -4.73
N LYS A 272 -1.16 7.00 -5.53
CA LYS A 272 -1.04 7.07 -7.00
C LYS A 272 -2.02 8.08 -7.60
N GLY A 273 -3.24 8.16 -7.08
CA GLY A 273 -4.24 9.15 -7.49
C GLY A 273 -3.73 10.59 -7.35
N TYR A 274 -3.07 10.92 -6.23
CA TYR A 274 -2.43 12.23 -6.07
C TYR A 274 -1.27 12.46 -7.06
N GLN A 275 -0.47 11.42 -7.35
CA GLN A 275 0.60 11.50 -8.35
C GLN A 275 0.05 11.72 -9.77
N ASP A 276 -1.03 11.03 -10.14
CA ASP A 276 -1.68 11.17 -11.44
C ASP A 276 -2.31 12.57 -11.62
N GLU A 277 -2.93 13.10 -10.56
CA GLU A 277 -3.41 14.50 -10.52
C GLU A 277 -2.26 15.49 -10.74
N ASN A 278 -1.13 15.32 -10.03
CA ASN A 278 0.07 16.15 -10.20
C ASN A 278 0.64 16.04 -11.62
N ASN A 279 0.71 14.85 -12.20
CA ASN A 279 1.19 14.65 -13.57
C ASN A 279 0.30 15.36 -14.61
N LYS A 280 -1.02 15.35 -14.38
CA LYS A 280 -1.99 16.06 -15.23
C LYS A 280 -1.81 17.58 -15.11
N ALA A 281 -1.66 18.10 -13.89
CA ALA A 281 -1.31 19.48 -13.57
C ALA A 281 -0.03 19.91 -14.32
N LEU A 282 1.06 19.16 -14.17
CA LEU A 282 2.33 19.39 -14.84
C LEU A 282 2.19 19.50 -16.37
N LYS A 283 1.43 18.58 -16.99
CA LYS A 283 1.21 18.60 -18.44
C LYS A 283 0.44 19.86 -18.88
N SER A 284 -0.58 20.25 -18.11
CA SER A 284 -1.38 21.46 -18.36
C SER A 284 -0.54 22.73 -18.26
N VAL A 285 0.17 22.90 -17.13
CA VAL A 285 1.03 24.06 -16.87
C VAL A 285 2.11 24.19 -17.94
N ARG A 286 2.81 23.10 -18.28
CA ARG A 286 3.82 23.10 -19.36
C ARG A 286 3.26 23.57 -20.70
N LYS A 287 2.04 23.16 -21.05
CA LYS A 287 1.38 23.59 -22.30
C LYS A 287 1.10 25.10 -22.27
N GLN A 288 0.59 25.61 -21.16
CA GLN A 288 0.29 27.04 -20.98
C GLN A 288 1.57 27.89 -21.00
N THR A 289 2.61 27.49 -20.28
CA THR A 289 3.92 28.17 -20.27
C THR A 289 4.53 28.23 -21.67
N ARG A 290 4.50 27.14 -22.43
CA ARG A 290 4.97 27.12 -23.83
C ARG A 290 4.19 28.10 -24.71
N HIS A 291 2.87 28.17 -24.54
CA HIS A 291 2.05 29.12 -25.28
C HIS A 291 2.40 30.58 -24.94
N ARG A 292 2.64 30.90 -23.67
CA ARG A 292 3.08 32.23 -23.24
C ARG A 292 4.48 32.57 -23.77
N LEU A 293 5.42 31.62 -23.74
CA LEU A 293 6.75 31.78 -24.33
C LEU A 293 6.67 32.07 -25.83
N HIS A 294 5.77 31.38 -26.54
CA HIS A 294 5.56 31.66 -27.97
C HIS A 294 5.11 33.10 -28.22
N LYS A 295 4.29 33.70 -27.32
CA LYS A 295 3.94 35.12 -27.42
C LYS A 295 5.15 36.04 -27.25
N VAL A 296 6.11 35.68 -26.39
CA VAL A 296 7.37 36.45 -26.22
C VAL A 296 8.18 36.41 -27.52
N GLU A 297 8.26 35.25 -28.16
CA GLU A 297 8.90 35.12 -29.48
C GLU A 297 8.16 35.88 -30.58
N THR A 298 6.82 35.90 -30.56
CA THR A 298 6.03 36.74 -31.49
C THR A 298 6.33 38.22 -31.28
N LEU A 299 6.42 38.70 -30.04
CA LEU A 299 6.78 40.08 -29.75
C LEU A 299 8.17 40.42 -30.31
N ARG A 300 9.14 39.53 -30.08
CA ARG A 300 10.49 39.64 -30.63
C ARG A 300 10.47 39.78 -32.16
N ALA A 301 9.75 38.91 -32.85
CA ALA A 301 9.64 38.94 -34.31
C ALA A 301 9.01 40.25 -34.83
N ASN A 302 7.94 40.71 -34.17
CA ASN A 302 7.27 41.96 -34.52
C ASN A 302 8.20 43.17 -34.37
N TRP A 303 9.00 43.25 -33.31
CA TRP A 303 9.94 44.35 -33.11
C TRP A 303 11.04 44.38 -34.16
N ILE A 304 11.59 43.23 -34.55
CA ILE A 304 12.58 43.13 -35.64
C ILE A 304 11.95 43.63 -36.96
N GLN A 305 10.70 43.25 -37.23
CA GLN A 305 10.00 43.66 -38.45
C GLN A 305 9.71 45.16 -38.49
N ILE A 306 9.28 45.76 -37.38
CA ILE A 306 8.94 47.19 -37.30
C ILE A 306 10.18 48.09 -37.36
N THR A 307 11.25 47.71 -36.66
CA THR A 307 12.48 48.52 -36.60
C THR A 307 13.35 48.37 -37.85
N GLY A 308 13.18 47.30 -38.63
CA GLY A 308 13.98 47.02 -39.83
C GLY A 308 15.46 46.75 -39.53
N GLY A 309 15.81 46.46 -38.27
CA GLY A 309 17.17 46.33 -37.78
C GLY A 309 17.29 45.49 -36.50
N PRO A 310 18.49 45.40 -35.89
CA PRO A 310 18.69 44.68 -34.64
C PRO A 310 17.95 45.35 -33.46
N LEU A 311 17.52 44.53 -32.49
CA LEU A 311 16.84 45.00 -31.28
C LEU A 311 17.75 45.89 -30.44
N SER A 312 17.18 46.93 -29.83
CA SER A 312 17.89 47.76 -28.85
C SER A 312 18.24 46.97 -27.59
N SER A 313 19.18 47.48 -26.80
CA SER A 313 19.53 46.87 -25.50
C SER A 313 18.33 46.80 -24.54
N SER A 314 17.47 47.82 -24.52
CA SER A 314 16.26 47.83 -23.69
C SER A 314 15.24 46.76 -24.12
N GLN A 315 15.04 46.58 -25.43
CA GLN A 315 14.19 45.52 -25.98
C GLN A 315 14.73 44.12 -25.67
N GLN A 316 16.03 43.90 -25.77
CA GLN A 316 16.65 42.62 -25.43
C GLN A 316 16.48 42.28 -23.95
N GLN A 317 16.80 43.23 -23.06
CA GLN A 317 16.61 43.06 -21.61
C GLN A 317 15.16 42.80 -21.24
N LEU A 318 14.20 43.47 -21.89
CA LEU A 318 12.78 43.24 -21.65
C LEU A 318 12.33 41.84 -22.10
N LEU A 319 12.77 41.35 -23.26
CA LEU A 319 12.45 39.99 -23.71
C LEU A 319 13.04 38.92 -22.78
N GLU A 320 14.27 39.12 -22.31
CA GLU A 320 14.89 38.23 -21.32
C GLU A 320 14.10 38.21 -20.01
N ALA A 321 13.69 39.39 -19.52
CA ALA A 321 12.89 39.51 -18.30
C ALA A 321 11.49 38.89 -18.46
N LEU A 322 10.81 39.08 -19.60
CA LEU A 322 9.51 38.46 -19.89
C LEU A 322 9.61 36.94 -20.04
N THR A 323 10.70 36.44 -20.63
CA THR A 323 10.99 35.01 -20.71
C THR A 323 11.19 34.42 -19.31
N ALA A 324 12.03 35.07 -18.50
CA ALA A 324 12.26 34.68 -17.11
C ALA A 324 10.97 34.69 -16.29
N LEU A 325 10.15 35.74 -16.44
CA LEU A 325 8.85 35.85 -15.78
C LEU A 325 7.92 34.71 -16.19
N THR A 326 7.80 34.45 -17.49
CA THR A 326 6.92 33.39 -18.02
C THR A 326 7.30 32.01 -17.47
N ILE A 327 8.60 31.70 -17.42
CA ILE A 327 9.10 30.44 -16.86
C ILE A 327 8.84 30.41 -15.34
N ALA A 328 9.16 31.49 -14.63
CA ALA A 328 9.00 31.57 -13.18
C ALA A 328 7.53 31.43 -12.75
N GLU A 329 6.60 32.09 -13.44
CA GLU A 329 5.17 31.98 -13.19
C GLU A 329 4.65 30.56 -13.48
N GLY A 330 5.12 29.92 -14.55
CA GLY A 330 4.81 28.53 -14.85
C GLY A 330 5.27 27.58 -13.74
N LEU A 331 6.52 27.71 -13.29
CA LEU A 331 7.05 26.90 -12.19
C LEU A 331 6.32 27.16 -10.87
N ASN A 332 5.98 28.42 -10.57
CA ASN A 332 5.23 28.76 -9.36
C ASN A 332 3.80 28.22 -9.38
N GLN A 333 3.14 28.22 -10.54
CA GLN A 333 1.85 27.57 -10.70
C GLN A 333 1.95 26.06 -10.43
N LEU A 334 2.98 25.39 -10.96
CA LEU A 334 3.22 23.97 -10.68
C LEU A 334 3.44 23.71 -9.18
N VAL A 335 4.33 24.49 -8.54
CA VAL A 335 4.59 24.39 -7.09
C VAL A 335 3.30 24.59 -6.30
N ASN A 336 2.46 25.54 -6.69
CA ASN A 336 1.17 25.77 -6.03
C ASN A 336 0.23 24.57 -6.20
N GLU A 337 0.05 24.06 -7.43
CA GLU A 337 -0.81 22.91 -7.71
C GLU A 337 -0.37 21.68 -6.88
N GLU A 338 0.91 21.29 -6.96
CA GLU A 338 1.47 20.18 -6.18
C GLU A 338 1.32 20.41 -4.67
N SER A 339 1.53 21.65 -4.21
CA SER A 339 1.37 22.01 -2.80
C SER A 339 -0.06 21.80 -2.31
N GLN A 340 -1.07 22.13 -3.13
CA GLN A 340 -2.47 21.92 -2.76
C GLN A 340 -2.82 20.43 -2.67
N HIS A 341 -2.32 19.60 -3.60
CA HIS A 341 -2.53 18.15 -3.54
C HIS A 341 -1.87 17.53 -2.30
N LEU A 342 -0.64 17.94 -1.97
CA LEU A 342 0.05 17.50 -0.75
C LEU A 342 -0.70 17.94 0.53
N LYS A 343 -1.19 19.19 0.58
CA LYS A 343 -2.00 19.67 1.71
C LYS A 343 -3.28 18.86 1.90
N LYS A 344 -3.98 18.54 0.81
CA LYS A 344 -5.18 17.67 0.86
C LYS A 344 -4.84 16.30 1.45
N MET A 345 -3.77 15.67 0.97
CA MET A 345 -3.29 14.38 1.49
C MET A 345 -2.96 14.49 2.99
N TYR A 346 -2.25 15.53 3.40
CA TYR A 346 -1.92 15.78 4.80
C TYR A 346 -3.14 16.03 5.69
N HIS A 347 -4.17 16.74 5.19
CA HIS A 347 -5.41 16.94 5.92
C HIS A 347 -6.19 15.63 6.12
N VAL A 348 -6.27 14.78 5.09
CA VAL A 348 -6.87 13.44 5.21
C VAL A 348 -6.12 12.61 6.26
N MET A 349 -4.79 12.67 6.26
CA MET A 349 -3.95 11.98 7.24
C MET A 349 -4.17 12.51 8.67
N ALA A 350 -4.23 13.83 8.84
CA ALA A 350 -4.50 14.46 10.14
C ALA A 350 -5.90 14.08 10.68
N HIS A 351 -6.90 13.96 9.80
CA HIS A 351 -8.23 13.49 10.19
C HIS A 351 -8.18 12.03 10.69
N LYS A 352 -7.49 11.13 9.97
CA LYS A 352 -7.33 9.72 10.38
C LYS A 352 -6.69 9.60 11.76
N PHE A 353 -5.68 10.40 12.08
CA PHE A 353 -5.06 10.40 13.41
C PHE A 353 -6.05 10.78 14.52
N GLY A 354 -6.89 11.80 14.28
CA GLY A 354 -7.95 12.16 15.23
C GLY A 354 -9.04 11.08 15.36
N ASP A 355 -9.43 10.46 14.26
CA ASP A 355 -10.40 9.34 14.29
C ASP A 355 -9.86 8.14 15.06
N ASN A 356 -8.57 7.83 14.92
CA ASN A 356 -7.92 6.75 15.65
C ASN A 356 -7.96 6.99 17.16
N TRP A 357 -7.66 8.21 17.63
CA TRP A 357 -7.76 8.54 19.05
C TRP A 357 -9.19 8.47 19.58
N LYS A 358 -10.16 9.00 18.82
CA LYS A 358 -11.59 8.89 19.18
C LYS A 358 -12.06 7.43 19.24
N LYS A 359 -11.62 6.59 18.30
CA LYS A 359 -11.95 5.17 18.26
C LYS A 359 -11.34 4.42 19.45
N ALA A 360 -10.09 4.72 19.80
CA ALA A 360 -9.44 4.14 20.99
C ALA A 360 -10.23 4.45 22.26
N GLN A 361 -10.64 5.71 22.44
CA GLN A 361 -11.50 6.11 23.57
C GLN A 361 -12.86 5.41 23.54
N LYS A 362 -13.52 5.35 22.38
CA LYS A 362 -14.81 4.68 22.22
C LYS A 362 -14.73 3.21 22.62
N VAL A 363 -13.78 2.46 22.06
CA VAL A 363 -13.57 1.04 22.40
C VAL A 363 -13.18 0.86 23.86
N GLY A 364 -12.34 1.76 24.39
CA GLY A 364 -11.97 1.76 25.81
C GLY A 364 -13.18 1.91 26.74
N ASN A 365 -14.11 2.80 26.41
CA ASN A 365 -15.35 3.00 27.18
C ASN A 365 -16.34 1.84 27.01
N GLU A 366 -16.40 1.21 25.82
CA GLU A 366 -17.23 0.04 25.56
C GLU A 366 -16.75 -1.20 26.34
N ILE A 367 -15.44 -1.40 26.49
CA ILE A 367 -14.87 -2.52 27.25
C ILE A 367 -14.86 -2.20 28.76
N GLY A 368 -14.50 -0.97 29.11
CA GLY A 368 -14.39 -0.49 30.48
C GLY A 368 -15.70 0.02 31.06
N GLU A 369 -16.82 -0.70 30.89
CA GLU A 369 -18.16 -0.23 31.30
C GLU A 369 -18.26 0.14 32.79
N LYS A 370 -17.37 -0.42 33.63
CA LYS A 370 -17.29 -0.16 35.07
C LYS A 370 -16.26 0.89 35.46
N LEU A 371 -15.50 1.41 34.51
CA LEU A 371 -14.46 2.41 34.70
C LEU A 371 -15.01 3.80 34.42
N THR A 372 -14.51 4.79 35.15
CA THR A 372 -14.70 6.20 34.78
C THR A 372 -13.92 6.53 33.51
N SER A 373 -14.29 7.59 32.81
CA SER A 373 -13.55 8.01 31.61
C SER A 373 -12.07 8.30 31.89
N ALA A 374 -11.72 8.77 33.09
CA ALA A 374 -10.32 9.00 33.47
C ALA A 374 -9.55 7.68 33.63
N GLU A 375 -10.16 6.68 34.27
CA GLU A 375 -9.57 5.34 34.41
C GLU A 375 -9.39 4.66 33.04
N VAL A 376 -10.35 4.81 32.12
CA VAL A 376 -10.22 4.32 30.74
C VAL A 376 -9.01 4.96 30.05
N ILE A 377 -8.80 6.27 30.19
CA ILE A 377 -7.65 6.96 29.59
C ILE A 377 -6.33 6.47 30.21
N ASP A 378 -6.28 6.22 31.51
CA ASP A 378 -5.10 5.67 32.17
C ASP A 378 -4.79 4.23 31.72
N GLU A 379 -5.80 3.37 31.55
CA GLU A 379 -5.62 2.01 31.02
C GLU A 379 -5.18 2.02 29.56
N LEU A 380 -5.77 2.88 28.71
CA LEU A 380 -5.31 3.07 27.33
C LEU A 380 -3.84 3.49 27.29
N ARG A 381 -3.43 4.42 28.17
CA ARG A 381 -2.04 4.87 28.28
C ARG A 381 -1.11 3.74 28.69
N LYS A 382 -1.50 2.90 29.66
CA LYS A 382 -0.73 1.68 30.05
C LYS A 382 -0.58 0.72 28.88
N GLY A 383 -1.61 0.59 28.04
CA GLY A 383 -1.60 -0.16 26.77
C GLY A 383 -0.80 0.52 25.64
N GLY A 384 -0.22 1.70 25.86
CA GLY A 384 0.56 2.43 24.86
C GLY A 384 -0.28 3.23 23.86
N ALA A 385 -1.57 3.44 24.13
CA ALA A 385 -2.50 4.26 23.35
C ALA A 385 -2.81 5.56 24.11
N TYR A 386 -2.19 6.66 23.69
CA TYR A 386 -2.40 7.98 24.31
C TYR A 386 -2.39 9.08 23.27
N GLU A 387 -3.08 10.19 23.55
CA GLU A 387 -3.38 11.26 22.60
C GLU A 387 -2.14 11.79 21.87
N SER A 388 -1.04 12.08 22.58
CA SER A 388 0.14 12.63 21.93
C SER A 388 0.73 11.69 20.89
N LYS A 389 0.76 10.38 21.14
CA LYS A 389 1.25 9.37 20.18
C LYS A 389 0.30 9.17 19.00
N LEU A 390 -1.01 9.17 19.24
CA LEU A 390 -2.01 8.80 18.23
C LEU A 390 -2.53 9.99 17.42
N GLU A 391 -2.52 11.20 17.99
CA GLU A 391 -3.12 12.39 17.40
C GLU A 391 -2.19 13.61 17.42
N THR A 392 -1.78 14.10 18.61
CA THR A 392 -1.15 15.42 18.72
C THR A 392 0.21 15.50 18.02
N ASP A 393 1.13 14.58 18.29
CA ASP A 393 2.46 14.60 17.66
C ASP A 393 2.42 14.33 16.16
N PRO A 394 1.63 13.35 15.65
CA PRO A 394 1.44 13.19 14.22
C PRO A 394 0.87 14.44 13.53
N LYS A 395 -0.14 15.10 14.13
CA LYS A 395 -0.70 16.35 13.60
C LYS A 395 0.31 17.48 13.60
N ARG A 396 1.07 17.66 14.67
CA ARG A 396 2.16 18.66 14.73
C ARG A 396 3.21 18.43 13.66
N LYS A 397 3.63 17.18 13.41
CA LYS A 397 4.55 16.83 12.31
C LYS A 397 3.95 17.17 10.94
N ILE A 398 2.65 16.99 10.75
CA ILE A 398 1.94 17.38 9.53
C ILE A 398 1.94 18.91 9.38
N ASP A 399 1.61 19.65 10.43
CA ASP A 399 1.59 21.11 10.42
C ASP A 399 2.98 21.68 10.09
N ASP A 400 4.04 21.11 10.66
CA ASP A 400 5.43 21.47 10.33
C ASP A 400 5.75 21.25 8.84
N LYS A 401 5.25 20.16 8.24
CA LYS A 401 5.42 19.89 6.80
C LYS A 401 4.61 20.87 5.93
N ILE A 402 3.39 21.21 6.33
CA ILE A 402 2.56 22.21 5.65
C ILE A 402 3.20 23.59 5.73
N LYS A 403 3.80 23.95 6.87
CA LYS A 403 4.53 25.21 7.04
C LYS A 403 5.71 25.30 6.08
N LYS A 404 6.54 24.27 5.99
CA LYS A 404 7.66 24.20 5.03
C LYS A 404 7.18 24.37 3.58
N LEU A 405 6.05 23.77 3.24
CA LEU A 405 5.45 23.89 1.90
C LEU A 405 4.99 25.33 1.61
N ASN A 406 4.39 26.00 2.60
CA ASN A 406 4.02 27.41 2.48
C ASN A 406 5.25 28.32 2.34
N ASP A 407 6.34 28.01 3.03
CA ASP A 407 7.59 28.78 2.94
C ASP A 407 8.21 28.67 1.53
N VAL A 408 8.20 27.47 0.92
CA VAL A 408 8.61 27.28 -0.48
C VAL A 408 7.78 28.14 -1.43
N TYR A 409 6.46 28.09 -1.30
CA TYR A 409 5.56 28.89 -2.13
C TYR A 409 5.78 30.40 -1.95
N LYS A 410 5.99 30.86 -0.70
CA LYS A 410 6.29 32.26 -0.40
C LYS A 410 7.59 32.71 -1.06
N ASN A 411 8.62 31.88 -1.02
CA ASN A 411 9.91 32.19 -1.66
C ASN A 411 9.78 32.31 -3.18
N CYS A 412 9.04 31.39 -3.84
CA CYS A 412 8.79 31.45 -5.28
C CYS A 412 8.08 32.76 -5.69
N ASN A 413 7.04 33.16 -4.95
CA ASN A 413 6.36 34.44 -5.19
C ASN A 413 7.28 35.64 -4.99
N GLY A 414 8.19 35.59 -4.00
CA GLY A 414 9.19 36.63 -3.79
C GLY A 414 10.14 36.81 -4.99
N TYR A 415 10.55 35.72 -5.63
CA TYR A 415 11.36 35.79 -6.85
C TYR A 415 10.57 36.38 -8.03
N ILE A 416 9.32 35.96 -8.23
CA ILE A 416 8.46 36.51 -9.28
C ILE A 416 8.28 38.03 -9.09
N ALA A 417 8.04 38.49 -7.87
CA ALA A 417 7.89 39.91 -7.57
C ALA A 417 9.13 40.73 -7.97
N LYS A 418 10.34 40.20 -7.73
CA LYS A 418 11.59 40.87 -8.15
C LYS A 418 11.74 40.95 -9.67
N ILE A 419 11.31 39.92 -10.39
CA ILE A 419 11.30 39.93 -11.87
C ILE A 419 10.31 40.99 -12.37
N LYS A 420 9.10 41.05 -11.79
CA LYS A 420 8.09 42.07 -12.14
C LYS A 420 8.61 43.49 -11.90
N GLN A 421 9.24 43.75 -10.75
CA GLN A 421 9.87 45.05 -10.46
C GLN A 421 10.96 45.42 -11.48
N SER A 422 11.74 44.43 -11.95
CA SER A 422 12.77 44.66 -12.96
C SER A 422 12.16 45.02 -14.32
N ILE A 423 11.04 44.38 -14.69
CA ILE A 423 10.27 44.73 -15.90
C ILE A 423 9.69 46.14 -15.79
N GLU A 424 9.07 46.48 -14.65
CA GLU A 424 8.52 47.82 -14.40
C GLU A 424 9.59 48.90 -14.54
N ALA A 425 10.80 48.67 -14.01
CA ALA A 425 11.91 49.60 -14.13
C ALA A 425 12.41 49.78 -15.58
N ILE A 426 12.44 48.71 -16.39
CA ILE A 426 12.80 48.81 -17.81
C ILE A 426 11.74 49.64 -18.56
N VAL A 427 10.46 49.36 -18.30
CA VAL A 427 9.33 50.00 -18.98
C VAL A 427 9.16 51.47 -18.57
N SER A 428 9.37 51.81 -17.30
CA SER A 428 9.28 53.21 -16.85
C SER A 428 10.34 54.11 -17.48
N ASN A 429 11.47 53.54 -17.87
CA ASN A 429 12.56 54.26 -18.53
C ASN A 429 12.35 54.39 -20.06
N ASP A 430 11.33 53.73 -20.63
CA ASP A 430 11.03 53.70 -22.07
C ASP A 430 9.51 53.59 -22.32
N GLN A 431 8.82 54.74 -22.31
CA GLN A 431 7.35 54.82 -22.46
C GLN A 431 6.82 54.21 -23.78
N MET A 432 7.64 54.10 -24.82
CA MET A 432 7.23 53.42 -26.06
C MET A 432 7.07 51.92 -25.86
N LEU A 433 7.90 51.28 -25.01
CA LEU A 433 7.80 49.85 -24.72
C LEU A 433 6.54 49.52 -23.91
N ALA A 434 6.10 50.43 -23.03
CA ALA A 434 4.91 50.23 -22.19
C ALA A 434 3.66 49.87 -22.99
N SER A 435 3.40 50.59 -24.08
CA SER A 435 2.21 50.37 -24.93
C SER A 435 2.27 49.07 -25.76
N GLN A 436 3.44 48.44 -25.87
CA GLN A 436 3.65 47.28 -26.74
C GLN A 436 3.62 45.94 -26.00
N ILE A 437 3.61 45.97 -24.66
CA ILE A 437 3.63 44.77 -23.82
C ILE A 437 2.35 44.57 -22.98
N ASP A 438 1.32 45.37 -23.21
CA ASP A 438 0.07 45.39 -22.41
C ASP A 438 -0.69 44.05 -22.41
N GLY A 439 -0.40 43.16 -23.38
CA GLY A 439 -0.91 41.79 -23.44
C GLY A 439 0.05 40.69 -22.94
N MET A 440 1.20 41.08 -22.36
CA MET A 440 2.27 40.20 -21.88
C MET A 440 2.43 40.20 -20.35
N MET A 441 2.04 41.28 -19.69
CA MET A 441 1.92 41.41 -18.23
C MET A 441 0.59 40.80 -17.76
#